data_AF-A0A969C3Z2-F1
#
_entry.id   AF-A0A969C3Z2-F1
#
_cell.length_a   1.000
_cell.length_b   1.000
_cell.length_c   1.000
_cell.angle_alpha   90.00
_cell.angle_beta   90.00
_cell.angle_gamma   90.00
#
_symmetry.space_group_name_H-M   'P 1'
#
loop_
_entity.id
_entity.type
_entity.pdbx_description
1 polymer ?
#
loop_
_entity_poly.entity_id
_entity_poly.type
_entity_poly.pdbx_seq_one_letter_code
_entity_poly.pdbx_strand_id
1 'polypeptide(L)'
;MRQSEGDLDLAVQGSGFLVLLNGDKVLYARTGQFVVDSEGYISLQGNSDYRLGVLDESGRAVALNVDARRTSAPVATTKVVFADNLSSTATTATVSDVKVYDSLGGEQTWQVTFTKDTANPNNWNVRVTNQAGAEIGTSVLKFINGQVDPATQKMTFTNSPTGAEPLSVEFDFSSGVTSFSSGTVSTLRASSVDGNGVGALTGVTLNDQGRISLAYSNSENTELGSVALADFRDPQQLNRIGDGIFENTGRNPTRLLASNSDGIGRLVSRQLEASNVDLSQQFGDLILIQRGFQASSQVISASNDMIQQLFGIRGQG
;
A
#
# COMPACT_ATOMS: atom_id res chain seq x y z
N MET A 1 -19.82 6.37 -4.43
CA MET A 1 -18.92 5.54 -3.59
C MET A 1 -18.90 6.11 -2.18
N ARG A 2 -18.81 5.26 -1.16
CA ARG A 2 -18.70 5.64 0.25
C ARG A 2 -17.28 5.36 0.72
N GLN A 3 -16.68 6.29 1.44
CA GLN A 3 -15.37 6.09 2.07
C GLN A 3 -15.45 4.97 3.12
N SER A 4 -14.41 4.15 3.18
CA SER A 4 -14.23 3.11 4.18
C SER A 4 -12.88 3.25 4.90
N GLU A 5 -12.75 2.60 6.05
CA GLU A 5 -11.53 2.57 6.85
C GLU A 5 -10.62 1.37 6.49
N GLY A 6 -11.16 0.37 5.76
CA GLY A 6 -10.39 -0.80 5.34
C GLY A 6 -9.43 -0.50 4.18
N ASP A 7 -8.14 -0.73 4.39
CA ASP A 7 -7.10 -0.53 3.36
C ASP A 7 -7.29 -1.39 2.11
N LEU A 8 -7.95 -2.54 2.28
CA LEU A 8 -8.28 -3.51 1.24
C LEU A 8 -9.78 -3.52 0.90
N ASP A 9 -10.49 -2.43 1.17
CA ASP A 9 -11.83 -2.23 0.65
C ASP A 9 -11.72 -1.64 -0.76
N LEU A 10 -11.96 -2.48 -1.75
CA LEU A 10 -11.69 -2.20 -3.15
C LEU A 10 -12.99 -1.92 -3.91
N ALA A 11 -12.95 -0.93 -4.78
CA ALA A 11 -14.00 -0.64 -5.74
C ALA A 11 -13.39 -0.26 -7.09
N VAL A 12 -14.05 -0.70 -8.17
CA VAL A 12 -13.67 -0.32 -9.54
C VAL A 12 -14.48 0.90 -9.97
N GLN A 13 -13.80 2.01 -10.27
CA GLN A 13 -14.40 3.20 -10.85
C GLN A 13 -14.29 3.15 -12.37
N GLY A 14 -15.43 3.04 -13.05
CA GLY A 14 -15.52 2.99 -14.52
C GLY A 14 -15.90 1.60 -15.04
N SER A 15 -15.33 1.20 -16.18
CA SER A 15 -15.49 -0.13 -16.74
C SER A 15 -14.60 -1.15 -16.02
N GLY A 16 -15.03 -2.40 -15.99
CA GLY A 16 -14.25 -3.52 -15.49
C GLY A 16 -14.73 -4.08 -14.15
N PHE A 17 -14.15 -5.22 -13.79
CA PHE A 17 -14.49 -5.99 -12.58
C PHE A 17 -13.21 -6.50 -11.93
N LEU A 18 -13.17 -6.54 -10.60
CA LEU A 18 -12.19 -7.29 -9.84
C LEU A 18 -12.26 -8.77 -10.24
N VAL A 19 -11.11 -9.40 -10.37
CA VAL A 19 -11.01 -10.84 -10.59
C VAL A 19 -10.90 -11.55 -9.26
N LEU A 20 -11.75 -12.55 -9.04
CA LEU A 20 -11.74 -13.44 -7.88
C LEU A 20 -11.45 -14.87 -8.34
N LEU A 21 -10.60 -15.58 -7.62
CA LEU A 21 -10.19 -16.95 -7.90
C LEU A 21 -10.74 -17.87 -6.83
N ASN A 22 -11.45 -18.92 -7.25
CA ASN A 22 -11.92 -20.01 -6.40
C ASN A 22 -11.52 -21.35 -7.04
N GLY A 23 -10.35 -21.86 -6.67
CA GLY A 23 -9.74 -23.00 -7.35
C GLY A 23 -9.55 -22.70 -8.84
N ASP A 24 -10.15 -23.54 -9.69
CA ASP A 24 -10.11 -23.38 -11.16
C ASP A 24 -11.16 -22.40 -11.70
N LYS A 25 -12.08 -21.92 -10.85
CA LYS A 25 -13.12 -20.97 -11.26
C LYS A 25 -12.65 -19.53 -11.11
N VAL A 26 -12.97 -18.73 -12.12
CA VAL A 26 -12.75 -17.29 -12.11
C VAL A 26 -14.11 -16.59 -11.97
N LEU A 27 -14.24 -15.85 -10.89
CA LEU A 27 -15.40 -15.05 -10.52
C LEU A 27 -15.06 -13.56 -10.62
N TYR A 28 -16.07 -12.71 -10.64
CA TYR A 28 -15.90 -11.28 -10.87
C TYR A 28 -16.76 -10.46 -9.91
N ALA A 29 -16.24 -9.34 -9.43
CA ALA A 29 -16.99 -8.42 -8.56
C ALA A 29 -16.66 -6.96 -8.89
N ARG A 30 -17.58 -6.03 -8.67
CA ARG A 30 -17.28 -4.58 -8.85
C ARG A 30 -16.63 -3.95 -7.63
N THR A 31 -16.97 -4.47 -6.46
CA THR A 31 -16.43 -4.04 -5.18
C THR A 31 -16.28 -5.26 -4.28
N GLY A 32 -15.41 -5.17 -3.29
CA GLY A 32 -15.25 -6.18 -2.26
C GLY A 32 -14.45 -5.64 -1.10
N GLN A 33 -14.78 -6.13 0.08
CA GLN A 33 -13.95 -5.94 1.27
C GLN A 33 -13.02 -7.14 1.38
N PHE A 34 -11.71 -6.92 1.31
CA PHE A 34 -10.73 -7.99 1.32
C PHE A 34 -9.92 -7.98 2.60
N VAL A 35 -9.51 -9.17 3.04
CA VAL A 35 -8.65 -9.37 4.20
C VAL A 35 -7.58 -10.39 3.85
N VAL A 36 -6.45 -10.34 4.54
CA VAL A 36 -5.48 -11.44 4.50
C VAL A 36 -6.00 -12.55 5.39
N ASP A 37 -6.28 -13.72 4.82
CA ASP A 37 -6.75 -14.88 5.58
C ASP A 37 -5.63 -15.61 6.33
N SER A 38 -5.99 -16.65 7.08
CA SER A 38 -5.04 -17.47 7.84
C SER A 38 -4.05 -18.24 6.98
N GLU A 39 -4.35 -18.46 5.71
CA GLU A 39 -3.44 -19.09 4.74
C GLU A 39 -2.52 -18.06 4.07
N GLY A 40 -2.72 -16.76 4.34
CA GLY A 40 -1.94 -15.66 3.79
C GLY A 40 -2.39 -15.23 2.39
N TYR A 41 -3.57 -15.62 1.93
CA TYR A 41 -4.14 -15.08 0.69
C TYR A 41 -4.97 -13.84 0.98
N ILE A 42 -5.05 -12.93 0.02
CA ILE A 42 -6.00 -11.82 0.07
C ILE A 42 -7.33 -12.36 -0.43
N SER A 43 -8.31 -12.52 0.47
CA SER A 43 -9.62 -13.10 0.16
C SER A 43 -10.76 -12.20 0.60
N LEU A 44 -11.93 -12.40 0.00
CA LEU A 44 -13.12 -11.63 0.30
C LEU A 44 -13.57 -11.90 1.74
N GLN A 45 -13.84 -10.86 2.51
CA GLN A 45 -14.29 -11.01 3.89
C GLN A 45 -15.60 -11.80 3.93
N GLY A 46 -15.62 -12.84 4.77
CA GLY A 46 -16.76 -13.77 4.90
C GLY A 46 -16.69 -14.99 3.97
N ASN A 47 -15.78 -15.00 2.98
CA ASN A 47 -15.54 -16.18 2.13
C ASN A 47 -14.07 -16.28 1.68
N SER A 48 -13.29 -17.11 2.39
CA SER A 48 -11.87 -17.37 2.11
C SER A 48 -11.59 -18.06 0.78
N ASP A 49 -12.60 -18.68 0.17
CA ASP A 49 -12.44 -19.35 -1.13
C ASP A 49 -12.40 -18.34 -2.28
N TYR A 50 -12.83 -17.09 -2.06
CA TYR A 50 -12.81 -16.04 -3.07
C TYR A 50 -11.56 -15.18 -2.92
N ARG A 51 -10.47 -15.61 -3.55
CA ARG A 51 -9.16 -14.96 -3.48
C ARG A 51 -9.03 -13.86 -4.52
N LEU A 52 -8.51 -12.70 -4.15
CA LEU A 52 -8.27 -11.60 -5.08
C LEU A 52 -7.18 -12.01 -6.10
N GLY A 53 -7.51 -11.86 -7.37
CA GLY A 53 -6.59 -12.10 -8.48
C GLY A 53 -5.59 -10.96 -8.64
N VAL A 54 -4.32 -11.32 -8.76
CA VAL A 54 -3.20 -10.40 -9.01
C VAL A 54 -2.53 -10.84 -10.30
N LEU A 55 -2.16 -9.89 -11.15
CA LEU A 55 -1.45 -10.17 -12.39
C LEU A 55 -0.01 -10.63 -12.10
N ASP A 56 0.35 -11.77 -12.67
CA ASP A 56 1.74 -12.19 -12.79
C ASP A 56 2.45 -11.49 -13.97
N GLU A 57 3.75 -11.76 -14.14
CA GLU A 57 4.55 -11.21 -15.24
C GLU A 57 4.05 -11.62 -16.64
N SER A 58 3.26 -12.70 -16.73
CA SER A 58 2.65 -13.19 -17.97
C SER A 58 1.25 -12.60 -18.23
N GLY A 59 0.76 -11.73 -17.34
CA GLY A 59 -0.57 -11.12 -17.43
C GLY A 59 -1.72 -12.04 -17.04
N ARG A 60 -1.45 -13.15 -16.33
CA ARG A 60 -2.47 -14.06 -15.81
C ARG A 60 -2.84 -13.68 -14.38
N ALA A 61 -4.10 -13.85 -14.02
CA ALA A 61 -4.52 -13.70 -12.62
C ALA A 61 -4.09 -14.93 -11.82
N VAL A 62 -3.33 -14.67 -10.75
CA VAL A 62 -2.90 -15.66 -9.75
C VAL A 62 -3.31 -15.20 -8.36
N ALA A 63 -3.56 -16.14 -7.45
CA ALA A 63 -3.85 -15.82 -6.06
C ALA A 63 -2.54 -15.48 -5.36
N LEU A 64 -2.39 -14.22 -4.94
CA LEU A 64 -1.20 -13.77 -4.24
C LEU A 64 -1.20 -14.27 -2.80
N ASN A 65 -0.16 -15.02 -2.44
CA ASN A 65 0.11 -15.43 -1.07
C ASN A 65 1.20 -14.55 -0.45
N VAL A 66 0.91 -13.96 0.71
CA VAL A 66 1.81 -13.08 1.46
C VAL A 66 2.46 -13.78 2.65
N ASP A 67 2.18 -15.05 2.92
CA ASP A 67 2.69 -15.78 4.10
C ASP A 67 4.23 -15.87 4.09
N ALA A 68 4.81 -16.20 2.93
CA ALA A 68 6.26 -16.21 2.72
C ALA A 68 6.91 -14.81 2.82
N ARG A 69 6.11 -13.74 2.91
CA ARG A 69 6.54 -12.34 2.98
C ARG A 69 6.01 -11.65 4.24
N ARG A 70 5.68 -12.41 5.30
CA ARG A 70 5.30 -11.84 6.60
C ARG A 70 6.46 -11.20 7.33
N THR A 71 7.69 -11.52 6.91
CA THR A 71 8.91 -10.89 7.39
C THR A 71 9.70 -10.30 6.23
N SER A 72 10.23 -9.11 6.45
CA SER A 72 11.24 -8.50 5.59
C SER A 72 12.62 -8.87 6.11
N ALA A 73 13.50 -9.30 5.21
CA ALA A 73 14.87 -9.67 5.54
C ALA A 73 15.66 -8.43 5.99
N PRO A 74 16.64 -8.59 6.89
CA PRO A 74 17.49 -7.49 7.28
C PRO A 74 18.45 -7.13 6.13
N VAL A 75 18.81 -5.85 6.07
CA VAL A 75 19.85 -5.34 5.17
C VAL A 75 20.93 -4.71 6.03
N ALA A 76 22.16 -5.22 5.91
CA ALA A 76 23.30 -4.66 6.63
C ALA A 76 23.50 -3.20 6.21
N THR A 77 23.73 -2.32 7.20
CA THR A 77 24.02 -0.92 6.92
C THR A 77 25.37 -0.81 6.22
N THR A 78 25.40 -0.14 5.07
CA THR A 78 26.63 0.18 4.35
C THR A 78 26.91 1.68 4.34
N LYS A 79 25.88 2.50 4.55
CA LYS A 79 25.97 3.94 4.43
C LYS A 79 25.07 4.68 5.42
N VAL A 80 25.64 5.70 6.04
CA VAL A 80 24.92 6.72 6.83
C VAL A 80 25.18 8.08 6.20
N VAL A 81 24.12 8.79 5.83
CA VAL A 81 24.21 10.17 5.32
C VAL A 81 23.97 11.13 6.46
N PHE A 82 24.80 12.15 6.56
CA PHE A 82 24.64 13.26 7.49
C PHE A 82 24.15 14.51 6.75
N ALA A 83 23.38 15.34 7.46
CA ALA A 83 22.88 16.61 6.93
C ALA A 83 22.81 17.67 8.03
N ASP A 84 22.51 18.90 7.61
CA ASP A 84 22.36 20.12 8.42
C ASP A 84 23.71 20.73 8.88
N ASN A 85 23.72 21.46 9.99
CA ASN A 85 24.80 22.38 10.33
C ASN A 85 25.62 21.90 11.54
N LEU A 86 26.94 21.82 11.35
CA LEU A 86 27.92 21.71 12.43
C LEU A 86 28.48 23.11 12.73
N SER A 87 27.94 23.77 13.76
CA SER A 87 28.17 25.19 14.01
C SER A 87 29.66 25.52 14.13
N SER A 88 30.13 26.46 13.32
CA SER A 88 31.54 26.87 13.34
C SER A 88 31.95 27.56 14.65
N THR A 89 31.01 28.03 15.46
CA THR A 89 31.25 28.60 16.79
C THR A 89 31.13 27.60 17.94
N ALA A 90 30.70 26.36 17.68
CA ALA A 90 30.71 25.30 18.68
C ALA A 90 32.13 24.74 18.87
N THR A 91 32.41 24.15 20.04
CA THR A 91 33.67 23.44 20.33
C THR A 91 33.50 21.92 20.27
N THR A 92 32.28 21.45 20.48
CA THR A 92 31.90 20.04 20.40
C THR A 92 30.49 19.91 19.85
N ALA A 93 30.20 18.79 19.20
CA ALA A 93 28.87 18.35 18.84
C ALA A 93 28.79 16.83 18.92
N THR A 94 27.61 16.30 19.23
CA THR A 94 27.39 14.85 19.29
C THR A 94 26.12 14.50 18.55
N VAL A 95 26.22 13.52 17.66
CA VAL A 95 25.09 12.84 17.06
C VAL A 95 24.98 11.49 17.76
N SER A 96 23.99 11.38 18.64
CA SER A 96 23.64 10.13 19.32
C SER A 96 22.66 9.32 18.47
N ASP A 97 22.40 8.08 18.89
CA ASP A 97 21.34 7.23 18.32
C ASP A 97 21.47 6.95 16.82
N VAL A 98 22.71 6.90 16.30
CA VAL A 98 22.98 6.46 14.92
C VAL A 98 22.83 4.94 14.89
N LYS A 99 21.64 4.47 14.52
CA LYS A 99 21.33 3.05 14.39
C LYS A 99 21.97 2.48 13.13
N VAL A 100 22.71 1.40 13.27
CA VAL A 100 23.26 0.61 12.17
C VAL A 100 22.92 -0.86 12.39
N TYR A 101 22.78 -1.61 11.30
CA TYR A 101 22.32 -2.99 11.33
C TYR A 101 23.39 -3.92 10.75
N ASP A 102 23.61 -5.06 11.40
CA ASP A 102 24.46 -6.11 10.86
C ASP A 102 23.71 -6.98 9.82
N SER A 103 24.43 -7.93 9.19
CA SER A 103 23.87 -8.83 8.18
C SER A 103 22.83 -9.82 8.72
N LEU A 104 22.75 -10.01 10.04
CA LEU A 104 21.76 -10.85 10.71
C LEU A 104 20.56 -10.03 11.23
N GLY A 105 20.59 -8.70 11.07
CA GLY A 105 19.56 -7.78 11.54
C GLY A 105 19.73 -7.30 12.97
N GLY A 106 20.88 -7.57 13.60
CA GLY A 106 21.24 -7.03 14.91
C GLY A 106 21.41 -5.52 14.84
N GLU A 107 20.64 -4.79 15.65
CA GLU A 107 20.74 -3.34 15.79
C GLU A 107 21.93 -2.98 16.69
N GLN A 108 22.81 -2.11 16.20
CA GLN A 108 23.84 -1.45 16.98
C GLN A 108 23.60 0.05 16.98
N THR A 109 23.72 0.67 18.15
CA THR A 109 23.66 2.12 18.26
C THR A 109 25.06 2.71 18.35
N TRP A 110 25.39 3.61 17.44
CA TRP A 110 26.66 4.33 17.42
C TRP A 110 26.45 5.78 17.85
N GLN A 111 27.48 6.35 18.47
CA GLN A 111 27.56 7.75 18.82
C GLN A 111 28.73 8.38 18.07
N VAL A 112 28.48 9.52 17.45
CA VAL A 112 29.47 10.27 16.68
C VAL A 112 29.73 11.59 17.38
N THR A 113 30.94 11.76 17.90
CA THR A 113 31.38 12.99 18.56
C THR A 113 32.32 13.76 17.66
N PHE A 114 32.03 15.04 17.49
CA PHE A 114 32.82 15.99 16.72
C PHE A 114 33.47 16.96 17.70
N THR A 115 34.80 16.96 17.76
CA THR A 115 35.57 17.89 18.59
C THR A 115 36.37 18.82 17.69
N LYS A 116 36.22 20.13 17.89
CA LYS A 116 36.92 21.11 17.08
C LYS A 116 38.44 21.06 17.33
N ASP A 117 39.23 21.06 16.25
CA ASP A 117 40.69 21.15 16.36
C ASP A 117 41.08 22.59 16.72
N THR A 118 41.81 22.75 17.84
CA THR A 118 42.27 24.05 18.32
C THR A 118 43.41 24.62 17.49
N ALA A 119 44.20 23.77 16.83
CA ALA A 119 45.28 24.21 15.93
C ALA A 119 44.75 24.60 14.55
N ASN A 120 43.69 23.93 14.08
CA ASN A 120 43.05 24.18 12.79
C ASN A 120 41.53 24.35 12.97
N PRO A 121 41.02 25.56 13.20
CA PRO A 121 39.61 25.78 13.53
C PRO A 121 38.58 25.36 12.45
N ASN A 122 39.02 25.03 11.23
CA ASN A 122 38.17 24.51 10.16
C ASN A 122 38.11 22.97 10.13
N ASN A 123 38.85 22.30 11.02
CA ASN A 123 38.92 20.85 11.13
C ASN A 123 38.17 20.39 12.38
N TRP A 124 37.48 19.27 12.24
CA TRP A 124 36.77 18.59 13.31
C TRP A 124 37.25 17.15 13.42
N ASN A 125 37.72 16.77 14.61
CA ASN A 125 38.04 15.39 14.93
C ASN A 125 36.73 14.64 15.15
N VAL A 126 36.47 13.65 14.30
CA VAL A 126 35.31 12.77 14.37
C VAL A 126 35.72 11.53 15.14
N ARG A 127 34.99 11.19 16.19
CA ARG A 127 35.17 9.98 16.99
C ARG A 127 33.88 9.19 17.01
N VAL A 128 33.94 7.91 16.63
CA VAL A 128 32.79 7.01 16.61
C VAL A 128 32.95 5.97 17.70
N THR A 129 31.93 5.83 18.54
CA THR A 129 31.88 4.83 19.61
C THR A 129 30.61 3.98 19.48
N ASN A 130 30.69 2.72 19.89
CA ASN A 130 29.51 1.87 19.99
C ASN A 130 28.69 2.15 21.28
N GLN A 131 27.58 1.45 21.46
CA GLN A 131 26.69 1.57 22.63
C GLN A 131 27.38 1.26 23.98
N ALA A 132 28.43 0.44 23.97
CA ALA A 132 29.24 0.14 25.16
C ALA A 132 30.33 1.19 25.44
N GLY A 133 30.44 2.24 24.60
CA GLY A 133 31.46 3.29 24.70
C GLY A 133 32.82 2.89 24.14
N ALA A 134 32.95 1.69 23.54
CA ALA A 134 34.19 1.29 22.88
C ALA A 134 34.36 2.06 21.57
N GLU A 135 35.59 2.49 21.31
CA GLU A 135 35.93 3.25 20.11
C GLU A 135 35.96 2.33 18.88
N ILE A 136 35.22 2.71 17.85
CA ILE A 136 35.23 2.05 16.54
C ILE A 136 36.31 2.68 15.66
N GLY A 137 36.46 3.99 15.73
CA GLY A 137 37.52 4.70 15.02
C GLY A 137 37.43 6.22 15.13
N THR A 138 38.43 6.87 14.55
CA THR A 138 38.52 8.32 14.45
C THR A 138 38.85 8.75 13.04
N SER A 139 38.44 9.97 12.68
CA SER A 139 38.72 10.60 11.39
C SER A 139 38.74 12.13 11.55
N VAL A 140 39.03 12.85 10.47
CA VAL A 140 39.01 14.32 10.45
C VAL A 140 38.06 14.79 9.36
N LEU A 141 37.06 15.57 9.73
CA LEU A 141 36.17 16.28 8.81
C LEU A 141 36.66 17.72 8.66
N LYS A 142 36.88 18.17 7.42
CA LYS A 142 37.36 19.52 7.11
C LYS A 142 36.29 20.32 6.41
N PHE A 143 36.31 21.63 6.64
CA PHE A 143 35.44 22.58 5.95
C PHE A 143 36.26 23.62 5.17
N ILE A 144 35.79 23.94 3.97
CA ILE A 144 36.30 25.02 3.11
C ILE A 144 35.14 25.96 2.87
N ASN A 145 35.25 27.22 3.32
CA ASN A 145 34.22 28.25 3.18
C ASN A 145 32.83 27.81 3.72
N GLY A 146 32.80 27.06 4.83
CA GLY A 146 31.57 26.60 5.46
C GLY A 146 30.90 25.40 4.77
N GLN A 147 31.51 24.85 3.71
CA GLN A 147 31.09 23.59 3.07
C GLN A 147 32.10 22.49 3.38
N VAL A 148 31.69 21.23 3.32
CA VAL A 148 32.59 20.09 3.57
C VAL A 148 33.66 20.01 2.47
N ASP A 149 34.91 19.77 2.86
CA ASP A 149 36.01 19.49 1.95
C ASP A 149 35.79 18.13 1.26
N PRO A 150 35.75 18.07 -0.09
CA PRO A 150 35.56 16.82 -0.83
C PRO A 150 36.56 15.71 -0.48
N ALA A 151 37.75 16.05 0.02
CA ALA A 151 38.76 15.08 0.44
C ALA A 151 38.42 14.35 1.76
N THR A 152 37.49 14.89 2.56
CA THR A 152 37.10 14.35 3.88
C THR A 152 35.60 14.11 4.04
N GLN A 153 34.83 14.37 2.99
CA GLN A 153 33.36 14.24 3.00
C GLN A 153 32.85 12.81 3.18
N LYS A 154 33.71 11.81 2.98
CA LYS A 154 33.39 10.39 3.15
C LYS A 154 34.44 9.71 4.01
N MET A 155 33.98 8.90 4.94
CA MET A 155 34.86 8.15 5.84
C MET A 155 34.21 6.82 6.20
N THR A 156 35.00 5.75 6.23
CA THR A 156 34.51 4.40 6.54
C THR A 156 34.94 4.00 7.94
N PHE A 157 34.00 3.50 8.72
CA PHE A 157 34.23 2.93 10.04
C PHE A 157 33.86 1.46 10.03
N THR A 158 34.76 0.61 10.53
CA THR A 158 34.55 -0.84 10.59
C THR A 158 34.50 -1.29 12.03
N ASN A 159 33.37 -1.87 12.43
CA ASN A 159 33.23 -2.53 13.72
C ASN A 159 33.27 -4.05 13.53
N SER A 160 34.18 -4.72 14.22
CA SER A 160 34.38 -6.18 14.14
C SER A 160 34.04 -6.84 15.48
N PRO A 161 32.76 -7.05 15.81
CA PRO A 161 32.35 -7.70 17.05
C PRO A 161 32.76 -9.18 17.07
N THR A 162 33.09 -9.71 18.25
CA THR A 162 33.46 -11.12 18.42
C THR A 162 32.29 -12.04 18.04
N GLY A 163 32.46 -12.88 17.03
CA GLY A 163 31.47 -13.89 16.64
C GLY A 163 30.45 -13.47 15.58
N ALA A 164 30.63 -12.30 14.95
CA ALA A 164 29.87 -11.89 13.77
C ALA A 164 30.78 -11.30 12.68
N GLU A 165 30.25 -11.18 11.47
CA GLU A 165 30.97 -10.58 10.35
C GLU A 165 31.27 -9.08 10.61
N PRO A 166 32.43 -8.56 10.16
CA PRO A 166 32.74 -7.14 10.28
C PRO A 166 31.70 -6.25 9.60
N LEU A 167 31.19 -5.26 10.32
CA LEU A 167 30.27 -4.26 9.79
C LEU A 167 31.05 -3.02 9.37
N SER A 168 31.10 -2.74 8.06
CA SER A 168 31.77 -1.57 7.50
C SER A 168 30.75 -0.56 6.98
N VAL A 169 30.79 0.66 7.52
CA VAL A 169 29.80 1.71 7.25
C VAL A 169 30.50 2.97 6.74
N GLU A 170 30.11 3.47 5.56
CA GLU A 170 30.50 4.78 5.03
C GLU A 170 29.64 5.87 5.65
N PHE A 171 30.26 6.83 6.32
CA PHE A 171 29.63 8.09 6.70
C PHE A 171 29.84 9.10 5.57
N ASP A 172 28.73 9.61 5.04
CA ASP A 172 28.70 10.56 3.93
C ASP A 172 28.18 11.91 4.39
N PHE A 173 29.04 12.93 4.34
CA PHE A 173 28.76 14.32 4.69
C PHE A 173 28.58 15.20 3.44
N SER A 174 28.59 14.63 2.23
CA SER A 174 28.53 15.41 0.99
C SER A 174 27.15 16.04 0.72
N SER A 175 26.09 15.51 1.34
CA SER A 175 24.70 15.89 1.05
C SER A 175 24.17 16.98 1.98
N GLY A 176 24.75 18.18 1.90
CA GLY A 176 24.19 19.37 2.56
C GLY A 176 24.63 19.59 4.00
N VAL A 177 25.75 18.99 4.42
CA VAL A 177 26.41 19.35 5.68
C VAL A 177 27.15 20.68 5.53
N THR A 178 26.96 21.57 6.50
CA THR A 178 27.57 22.90 6.51
C THR A 178 28.24 23.21 7.84
N SER A 179 29.10 24.23 7.84
CA SER A 179 29.68 24.79 9.06
C SER A 179 29.55 26.31 9.08
N PHE A 180 28.31 26.77 9.19
CA PHE A 180 27.97 28.18 9.42
C PHE A 180 27.84 28.47 10.91
N SER A 181 28.09 29.73 11.29
CA SER A 181 27.93 30.16 12.68
C SER A 181 26.46 30.17 13.07
N SER A 182 26.07 29.26 13.98
CA SER A 182 24.72 29.21 14.57
C SER A 182 24.74 29.24 16.10
N GLY A 183 25.80 29.75 16.71
CA GLY A 183 26.01 29.75 18.16
C GLY A 183 26.69 28.48 18.66
N THR A 184 26.49 28.11 19.92
CA THR A 184 27.14 26.92 20.52
C THR A 184 26.45 25.61 20.20
N VAL A 185 25.27 25.66 19.57
CA VAL A 185 24.46 24.47 19.22
C VAL A 185 24.68 24.12 17.76
N SER A 186 24.93 22.84 17.52
CA SER A 186 24.97 22.23 16.18
C SER A 186 23.69 21.42 15.96
N THR A 187 23.18 21.44 14.74
CA THR A 187 21.95 20.71 14.34
C THR A 187 22.26 19.49 13.46
N LEU A 188 23.54 19.20 13.24
CA LEU A 188 24.02 18.04 12.50
C LEU A 188 23.31 16.76 12.99
N ARG A 189 22.85 15.94 12.06
CA ARG A 189 22.20 14.66 12.35
C ARG A 189 22.51 13.62 11.27
N ALA A 190 22.30 12.35 11.59
CA ALA A 190 22.15 11.31 10.58
C ALA A 190 20.79 11.49 9.90
N SER A 191 20.79 11.85 8.62
CA SER A 191 19.58 12.10 7.84
C SER A 191 19.00 10.83 7.24
N SER A 192 19.84 9.86 6.91
CA SER A 192 19.39 8.56 6.38
C SER A 192 20.40 7.46 6.70
N VAL A 193 19.87 6.26 6.90
CA VAL A 193 20.63 5.01 7.05
C VAL A 193 20.05 4.02 6.04
N ASP A 194 20.91 3.32 5.31
CA ASP A 194 20.49 2.41 4.22
C ASP A 194 20.23 0.97 4.65
N GLY A 195 20.55 0.62 5.89
CA GLY A 195 20.29 -0.70 6.45
C GLY A 195 19.05 -0.71 7.35
N ASN A 196 18.52 -1.90 7.53
CA ASN A 196 17.33 -2.15 8.34
C ASN A 196 17.42 -3.50 9.06
N GLY A 197 16.82 -3.58 10.24
CA GLY A 197 16.60 -4.84 10.93
C GLY A 197 15.49 -5.67 10.27
N VAL A 198 15.22 -6.83 10.87
CA VAL A 198 14.07 -7.67 10.48
C VAL A 198 12.77 -6.89 10.71
N GLY A 199 11.91 -6.83 9.68
CA GLY A 199 10.60 -6.20 9.77
C GLY A 199 9.48 -7.22 9.78
N ALA A 200 8.48 -7.07 10.65
CA ALA A 200 7.24 -7.84 10.56
C ALA A 200 6.24 -7.09 9.68
N LEU A 201 5.44 -7.81 8.89
CA LEU A 201 4.37 -7.22 8.08
C LEU A 201 3.35 -6.51 8.98
N THR A 202 3.19 -5.21 8.79
CA THR A 202 2.25 -4.37 9.55
C THR A 202 0.97 -4.07 8.78
N GLY A 203 1.03 -4.05 7.45
CA GLY A 203 -0.13 -3.76 6.63
C GLY A 203 0.02 -4.20 5.17
N VAL A 204 -1.13 -4.39 4.53
CA VAL A 204 -1.24 -4.63 3.09
C VAL A 204 -2.13 -3.55 2.52
N THR A 205 -1.57 -2.77 1.61
CA THR A 205 -2.24 -1.61 1.01
C THR A 205 -2.22 -1.70 -0.50
N LEU A 206 -2.91 -0.79 -1.16
CA LEU A 206 -2.91 -0.64 -2.61
C LEU A 206 -2.40 0.75 -2.97
N ASN A 207 -1.46 0.84 -3.90
CA ASN A 207 -1.01 2.14 -4.42
C ASN A 207 -1.96 2.67 -5.51
N ASP A 208 -1.76 3.91 -5.95
CA ASP A 208 -2.61 4.58 -6.95
C ASP A 208 -2.68 3.89 -8.32
N GLN A 209 -1.71 3.01 -8.60
CA GLN A 209 -1.61 2.24 -9.85
C GLN A 209 -2.27 0.85 -9.71
N GLY A 210 -2.89 0.56 -8.56
CA GLY A 210 -3.51 -0.73 -8.32
C GLY A 210 -2.52 -1.85 -8.02
N ARG A 211 -1.27 -1.54 -7.64
CA ARG A 211 -0.32 -2.53 -7.12
C ARG A 211 -0.48 -2.71 -5.64
N ILE A 212 -0.34 -3.96 -5.21
CA ILE A 212 -0.34 -4.32 -3.79
C ILE A 212 1.00 -3.92 -3.19
N SER A 213 0.99 -3.22 -2.07
CA SER A 213 2.17 -2.80 -1.31
C SER A 213 2.11 -3.35 0.09
N LEU A 214 3.15 -4.09 0.48
CA LEU A 214 3.36 -4.58 1.84
C LEU A 214 4.14 -3.55 2.63
N ALA A 215 3.62 -3.17 3.80
CA ALA A 215 4.32 -2.30 4.74
C ALA A 215 4.86 -3.14 5.91
N TYR A 216 6.08 -2.86 6.34
CA TYR A 216 6.74 -3.58 7.41
C TYR A 216 7.08 -2.67 8.60
N SER A 217 7.30 -3.27 9.78
CA SER A 217 7.63 -2.56 11.02
C SER A 217 9.00 -1.86 10.98
N ASN A 218 9.87 -2.24 10.04
CA ASN A 218 11.18 -1.61 9.81
C ASN A 218 11.10 -0.44 8.81
N SER A 219 9.89 0.05 8.51
CA SER A 219 9.63 1.13 7.54
C SER A 219 9.95 0.80 6.08
N GLU A 220 10.27 -0.46 5.78
CA GLU A 220 10.36 -0.93 4.41
C GLU A 220 8.97 -1.11 3.79
N ASN A 221 8.89 -0.83 2.50
CA ASN A 221 7.71 -1.09 1.69
C ASN A 221 8.11 -1.95 0.49
N THR A 222 7.38 -3.05 0.27
CA THR A 222 7.60 -3.92 -0.89
C THR A 222 6.37 -3.90 -1.79
N GLU A 223 6.52 -3.41 -3.01
CA GLU A 223 5.49 -3.52 -4.03
C GLU A 223 5.48 -4.92 -4.65
N LEU A 224 4.28 -5.43 -4.90
CA LEU A 224 4.02 -6.72 -5.54
C LEU A 224 3.26 -6.50 -6.86
N GLY A 225 2.56 -7.52 -7.34
CA GLY A 225 1.79 -7.45 -8.58
C GLY A 225 0.62 -6.48 -8.53
N SER A 226 0.08 -6.18 -9.71
CA SER A 226 -1.11 -5.35 -9.88
C SER A 226 -2.37 -6.19 -9.71
N VAL A 227 -3.39 -5.68 -9.02
CA VAL A 227 -4.69 -6.34 -8.95
C VAL A 227 -5.25 -6.51 -10.37
N ALA A 228 -5.69 -7.73 -10.68
CA ALA A 228 -6.23 -8.05 -11.98
C ALA A 228 -7.65 -7.50 -12.11
N LEU A 229 -7.87 -6.71 -13.16
CA LEU A 229 -9.18 -6.23 -13.57
C LEU A 229 -9.58 -6.89 -14.88
N ALA A 230 -10.81 -7.39 -14.93
CA ALA A 230 -11.41 -8.00 -16.11
C ALA A 230 -12.23 -6.97 -16.88
N ASP A 231 -11.96 -6.83 -18.18
CA ASP A 231 -12.80 -6.07 -19.10
C ASP A 231 -13.77 -7.01 -19.85
N PHE A 232 -15.05 -6.62 -19.87
CA PHE A 232 -16.11 -7.34 -20.56
C PHE A 232 -16.76 -6.45 -21.60
N ARG A 233 -16.78 -6.92 -22.85
CA ARG A 233 -17.48 -6.25 -23.95
C ARG A 233 -18.97 -6.09 -23.69
N ASP A 234 -19.59 -7.11 -23.09
CA ASP A 234 -21.00 -7.12 -22.72
C ASP A 234 -21.18 -7.62 -21.29
N PRO A 235 -21.18 -6.72 -20.30
CA PRO A 235 -21.38 -7.09 -18.90
C PRO A 235 -22.76 -7.67 -18.59
N GLN A 236 -23.77 -7.51 -19.47
CA GLN A 236 -25.12 -8.03 -19.22
C GLN A 236 -25.21 -9.55 -19.37
N GLN A 237 -24.22 -10.16 -20.03
CA GLN A 237 -24.12 -11.62 -20.17
C GLN A 237 -23.52 -12.30 -18.93
N LEU A 238 -23.02 -11.52 -17.98
CA LEU A 238 -22.49 -12.07 -16.74
C LEU A 238 -23.62 -12.65 -15.89
N ASN A 239 -23.47 -13.93 -15.51
CA ASN A 239 -24.42 -14.57 -14.64
C ASN A 239 -24.16 -14.15 -13.20
N ARG A 240 -25.15 -13.56 -12.52
CA ARG A 240 -25.02 -13.18 -11.11
C ARG A 240 -25.23 -14.39 -10.22
N ILE A 241 -24.22 -14.77 -9.45
CA ILE A 241 -24.27 -15.94 -8.57
C ILE A 241 -24.67 -15.61 -7.12
N GLY A 242 -24.56 -14.35 -6.71
CA GLY A 242 -24.92 -13.88 -5.35
C GLY A 242 -24.04 -12.72 -4.90
N ASP A 243 -24.50 -11.89 -3.94
CA ASP A 243 -23.71 -10.85 -3.25
C ASP A 243 -22.89 -9.89 -4.12
N GLY A 244 -23.34 -9.64 -5.36
CA GLY A 244 -22.61 -8.78 -6.29
C GLY A 244 -21.41 -9.45 -6.98
N ILE A 245 -21.35 -10.78 -6.89
CA ILE A 245 -20.40 -11.66 -7.57
C ILE A 245 -21.05 -12.21 -8.84
N PHE A 246 -20.25 -12.26 -9.88
CA PHE A 246 -20.61 -12.63 -11.23
C PHE A 246 -19.71 -13.74 -11.75
N GLU A 247 -20.25 -14.57 -12.63
CA GLU A 247 -19.52 -15.62 -13.34
C GLU A 247 -19.68 -15.40 -14.85
N ASN A 248 -18.58 -15.55 -15.59
CA ASN A 248 -18.62 -15.51 -17.06
C ASN A 248 -18.89 -16.93 -17.58
N THR A 249 -20.08 -17.17 -18.10
CA THR A 249 -20.46 -18.44 -18.72
C THR A 249 -20.16 -18.49 -20.22
N GLY A 250 -19.69 -17.38 -20.80
CA GLY A 250 -19.31 -17.26 -22.20
C GLY A 250 -17.97 -17.94 -22.52
N ARG A 251 -17.82 -18.43 -23.76
CA ARG A 251 -16.57 -19.04 -24.25
C ARG A 251 -15.45 -18.05 -24.60
N ASN A 252 -15.72 -16.74 -24.53
CA ASN A 252 -14.74 -15.74 -24.93
C ASN A 252 -13.74 -15.49 -23.79
N PRO A 253 -12.43 -15.49 -24.07
CA PRO A 253 -11.43 -15.16 -23.06
C PRO A 253 -11.62 -13.71 -22.61
N THR A 254 -11.73 -13.51 -21.30
CA THR A 254 -11.79 -12.19 -20.69
C THR A 254 -10.41 -11.54 -20.74
N ARG A 255 -10.32 -10.28 -21.17
CA ARG A 255 -9.06 -9.53 -21.16
C ARG A 255 -8.78 -9.08 -19.74
N LEU A 256 -7.61 -9.45 -19.20
CA LEU A 256 -7.16 -9.04 -17.88
C LEU A 256 -6.15 -7.89 -18.02
N LEU A 257 -6.32 -6.86 -17.21
CA LEU A 257 -5.53 -5.63 -17.27
C LEU A 257 -5.25 -5.11 -15.86
N ALA A 258 -4.16 -4.37 -15.73
CA ALA A 258 -3.87 -3.61 -14.51
C ALA A 258 -4.75 -2.36 -14.46
N SER A 259 -4.88 -1.78 -13.28
CA SER A 259 -5.60 -0.53 -13.12
C SER A 259 -5.05 0.58 -14.01
N ASN A 260 -5.94 1.46 -14.50
CA ASN A 260 -5.58 2.61 -15.33
C ASN A 260 -4.93 2.24 -16.68
N SER A 261 -5.11 1.00 -17.14
CA SER A 261 -4.77 0.59 -18.51
C SER A 261 -5.83 1.05 -19.51
N ASP A 262 -5.47 1.16 -20.80
CA ASP A 262 -6.40 1.59 -21.84
C ASP A 262 -7.63 0.67 -21.96
N GLY A 263 -8.82 1.26 -21.84
CA GLY A 263 -10.12 0.58 -21.89
C GLY A 263 -10.65 0.05 -20.55
N ILE A 264 -9.91 0.17 -19.44
CA ILE A 264 -10.36 -0.30 -18.12
C ILE A 264 -10.36 0.82 -17.08
N GLY A 265 -11.28 0.70 -16.11
CA GLY A 265 -11.46 1.65 -15.03
C GLY A 265 -10.28 1.71 -14.07
N ARG A 266 -10.39 2.65 -13.13
CA ARG A 266 -9.44 2.83 -12.04
C ARG A 266 -9.87 2.01 -10.83
N LEU A 267 -8.91 1.35 -10.20
CA LEU A 267 -9.09 0.66 -8.93
C LEU A 267 -8.87 1.69 -7.82
N VAL A 268 -9.82 1.73 -6.89
CA VAL A 268 -9.76 2.66 -5.77
C VAL A 268 -9.84 1.83 -4.48
N SER A 269 -8.93 2.10 -3.55
CA SER A 269 -8.93 1.51 -2.21
C SER A 269 -9.68 2.40 -1.22
N ARG A 270 -9.98 1.85 -0.04
CA ARG A 270 -10.75 2.52 1.03
C ARG A 270 -12.09 3.06 0.55
N GLN A 271 -12.70 2.39 -0.43
CA GLN A 271 -13.98 2.77 -0.98
C GLN A 271 -14.86 1.54 -1.16
N LEU A 272 -16.11 1.69 -0.75
CA LEU A 272 -17.17 0.73 -1.02
C LEU A 272 -18.17 1.40 -1.97
N GLU A 273 -18.69 0.65 -2.95
CA GLU A 273 -19.77 1.17 -3.78
C GLU A 273 -21.00 1.47 -2.90
N ALA A 274 -21.53 2.68 -3.03
CA ALA A 274 -22.84 2.98 -2.48
C ALA A 274 -23.86 2.34 -3.42
N SER A 275 -24.88 1.66 -2.88
CA SER A 275 -25.94 1.05 -3.68
C SER A 275 -26.41 2.02 -4.76
N ASN A 276 -26.31 1.62 -6.03
CA ASN A 276 -26.77 2.43 -7.16
C ASN A 276 -28.31 2.51 -7.27
N VAL A 277 -29.01 2.07 -6.22
CA VAL A 277 -30.47 2.01 -6.17
C VAL A 277 -30.95 3.17 -5.32
N ASP A 278 -31.55 4.17 -5.98
CA ASP A 278 -32.33 5.18 -5.29
C ASP A 278 -33.65 4.54 -4.83
N LEU A 279 -33.73 4.27 -3.53
CA LEU A 279 -34.92 3.67 -2.92
C LEU A 279 -36.17 4.49 -3.22
N SER A 280 -36.08 5.82 -3.25
CA SER A 280 -37.24 6.68 -3.50
C SER A 280 -37.82 6.48 -4.90
N GLN A 281 -36.96 6.31 -5.91
CA GLN A 281 -37.40 6.02 -7.28
C GLN A 281 -37.97 4.61 -7.41
N GLN A 282 -37.32 3.60 -6.83
CA GLN A 282 -37.81 2.22 -6.88
C GLN A 282 -39.15 2.03 -6.16
N PHE A 283 -39.36 2.73 -5.03
CA PHE A 283 -40.66 2.73 -4.35
C PHE A 283 -41.74 3.42 -5.20
N GLY A 284 -41.39 4.49 -5.93
CA GLY A 284 -42.30 5.14 -6.89
C GLY A 284 -42.71 4.20 -8.03
N ASP A 285 -41.76 3.48 -8.62
CA ASP A 285 -42.00 2.51 -9.69
C ASP A 285 -42.85 1.33 -9.21
N LEU A 286 -42.62 0.84 -7.98
CA LEU A 286 -43.49 -0.17 -7.36
C LEU A 286 -44.93 0.33 -7.15
N ILE A 287 -45.11 1.58 -6.72
CA ILE A 287 -46.45 2.18 -6.56
C ILE A 287 -47.15 2.32 -7.92
N LEU A 288 -46.42 2.69 -8.97
CA LEU A 288 -46.95 2.75 -10.33
C LEU A 288 -47.38 1.37 -10.84
N ILE A 289 -46.55 0.34 -10.65
CA ILE A 289 -46.88 -1.04 -11.01
C ILE A 289 -48.11 -1.52 -10.22
N GLN A 290 -48.18 -1.26 -8.92
CA GLN A 290 -49.31 -1.65 -8.07
C GLN A 290 -50.61 -0.93 -8.48
N ARG A 291 -50.56 0.38 -8.75
CA ARG A 291 -51.72 1.13 -9.27
C ARG A 291 -52.14 0.64 -10.65
N GLY A 292 -51.18 0.31 -11.51
CA GLY A 292 -51.44 -0.30 -12.83
C GLY A 292 -52.14 -1.66 -12.71
N PHE A 293 -51.73 -2.49 -11.76
CA PHE A 293 -52.38 -3.78 -11.47
C PHE A 293 -53.80 -3.61 -10.89
N GLN A 294 -53.98 -2.66 -9.98
CA GLN A 294 -55.29 -2.33 -9.40
C GLN A 294 -56.25 -1.78 -10.46
N ALA A 295 -55.79 -0.86 -11.32
CA ALA A 295 -56.57 -0.32 -12.42
C ALA A 295 -56.95 -1.41 -13.44
N SER A 296 -55.99 -2.27 -13.81
CA SER A 296 -56.27 -3.42 -14.70
C SER A 296 -57.30 -4.37 -14.10
N SER A 297 -57.22 -4.63 -12.79
CA SER A 297 -58.19 -5.47 -12.06
C SER A 297 -59.59 -4.84 -12.02
N GLN A 298 -59.69 -3.52 -11.85
CA GLN A 298 -60.96 -2.79 -11.89
C GLN A 298 -61.59 -2.80 -13.28
N VAL A 299 -60.79 -2.65 -14.34
CA VAL A 299 -61.26 -2.77 -15.73
C VAL A 299 -61.80 -4.18 -16.00
N ILE A 300 -61.11 -5.22 -15.51
CA ILE A 300 -61.59 -6.60 -15.61
C ILE A 300 -62.90 -6.79 -14.86
N SER A 301 -63.03 -6.26 -13.64
CA SER A 301 -64.28 -6.34 -12.87
C SER A 301 -65.43 -5.64 -13.57
N ALA A 302 -65.24 -4.39 -14.01
CA ALA A 302 -66.26 -3.63 -14.73
C ALA A 302 -66.67 -4.33 -16.05
N SER A 303 -65.70 -4.95 -16.74
CA SER A 303 -65.98 -5.75 -17.93
C SER A 303 -66.83 -6.99 -17.60
N ASN A 304 -66.53 -7.67 -16.49
CA ASN A 304 -67.29 -8.83 -16.03
C ASN A 304 -68.72 -8.44 -15.60
N ASP A 305 -68.90 -7.31 -14.92
CA ASP A 305 -70.21 -6.80 -14.51
C ASP A 305 -71.08 -6.41 -15.71
N MET A 306 -70.48 -5.77 -16.73
CA MET A 306 -71.16 -5.49 -18.00
C MET A 306 -71.57 -6.78 -18.72
N ILE A 307 -70.70 -7.80 -18.71
CA ILE A 307 -71.01 -9.12 -19.27
C ILE A 307 -72.19 -9.77 -18.51
N GLN A 308 -72.20 -9.72 -17.18
CA GLN A 308 -73.30 -10.25 -16.36
C GLN A 308 -74.63 -9.52 -16.61
N GLN A 309 -74.63 -8.19 -16.72
CA GLN A 309 -75.83 -7.43 -17.08
C GLN A 309 -76.35 -7.80 -18.48
N LEU A 310 -75.45 -8.01 -19.45
CA LEU A 310 -75.79 -8.48 -20.79
C LEU A 310 -76.45 -9.87 -20.78
N PHE A 311 -75.95 -10.80 -19.97
CA PHE A 311 -76.55 -12.12 -19.79
C PHE A 311 -77.88 -12.04 -19.03
N GLY A 312 -78.00 -11.17 -18.01
CA GLY A 312 -79.23 -10.96 -17.25
C GLY A 312 -80.38 -10.42 -18.11
N ILE A 313 -80.08 -9.56 -19.11
CA ILE A 313 -81.08 -9.01 -20.03
C ILE A 313 -81.57 -10.05 -21.05
N ARG A 314 -80.76 -11.04 -21.42
CA ARG A 314 -81.18 -12.15 -22.31
C ARG A 314 -81.88 -13.30 -21.60
N GLY A 315 -81.82 -13.38 -20.26
CA GLY A 315 -82.47 -14.42 -19.46
C GLY A 315 -83.90 -14.11 -18.99
N GLN A 316 -84.44 -12.92 -19.30
CA GLN A 316 -85.81 -12.50 -18.95
C GLN A 316 -86.72 -12.25 -20.17
N GLY A 317 -86.39 -12.82 -21.33
CA GLY A 317 -87.24 -12.84 -22.53
C GLY A 317 -87.81 -14.21 -22.80
#